data_AF-A0A1L3ZTH9-F1
#
_entry.id   AF-A0A1L3ZTH9-F1
#
_cell.length_a   1.000
_cell.length_b   1.000
_cell.length_c   1.000
_cell.angle_alpha   90.00
_cell.angle_beta   90.00
_cell.angle_gamma   90.00
#
_symmetry.space_group_name_H-M   'P 1'
#
loop_
_entity.id
_entity.type
_entity.pdbx_description
1 polymer ?
#
loop_
_entity_poly.entity_id
_entity_poly.type
_entity_poly.pdbx_seq_one_letter_code
_entity_poly.pdbx_strand_id
1 'polypeptide(L)'
;MKGADQCPRCASRRWTAIKNPHDQFYASDIRICANCRTAWEPFDPADIGIAGEPRSAFREPCNNCAFRKGSPEQADKAEWAKKLYQLERGASFHCHKGVPISPDSENGFDYPEDGKNPLKLRLCRGFLNACVGKRMREHAADVPAEPWSDE
;
A
#
# COMPACT_ATOMS: atom_id res chain seq x y z
N MET A 1 10.40 -6.85 2.55
CA MET A 1 10.91 -5.64 1.88
C MET A 1 12.14 -5.18 2.64
N LYS A 2 13.14 -4.64 1.96
CA LYS A 2 14.25 -3.96 2.65
C LYS A 2 13.70 -2.74 3.41
N GLY A 3 14.45 -2.24 4.38
CA GLY A 3 14.01 -1.13 5.23
C GLY A 3 13.62 0.11 4.41
N ALA A 4 12.89 1.05 5.03
CA ALA A 4 12.43 2.25 4.33
C ALA A 4 13.59 3.08 3.74
N ASP A 5 14.76 2.98 4.36
CA ASP A 5 16.03 3.62 4.00
C ASP A 5 16.90 2.79 3.04
N GLN A 6 16.38 1.68 2.50
CA GLN A 6 17.11 0.76 1.63
C GLN A 6 16.44 0.63 0.27
N CYS A 7 17.26 0.46 -0.78
CA CYS A 7 16.78 0.17 -2.12
C CYS A 7 16.01 -1.16 -2.14
N PRO A 8 14.75 -1.21 -2.61
CA PRO A 8 13.96 -2.44 -2.62
C PRO A 8 14.56 -3.54 -3.50
N ARG A 9 15.31 -3.20 -4.56
CA ARG A 9 15.92 -4.18 -5.46
C ARG A 9 17.25 -4.76 -4.96
N CYS A 10 18.15 -3.96 -4.37
CA CYS A 10 19.50 -4.43 -3.99
C CYS A 10 19.91 -4.24 -2.52
N ALA A 11 19.04 -3.70 -1.66
CA ALA A 11 19.30 -3.41 -0.23
C ALA A 11 20.32 -2.31 0.05
N SER A 12 20.90 -1.70 -0.98
CA SER A 12 21.81 -0.59 -0.81
C SER A 12 21.15 0.58 -0.07
N ARG A 13 21.85 1.12 0.92
CA ARG A 13 21.52 2.38 1.60
C ARG A 13 22.02 3.61 0.84
N ARG A 14 22.73 3.41 -0.28
CA ARG A 14 23.25 4.49 -1.14
C ARG A 14 22.17 4.86 -2.15
N TRP A 15 21.52 5.99 -1.91
CA TRP A 15 20.51 6.55 -2.80
C TRP A 15 20.56 8.08 -2.77
N THR A 16 19.99 8.69 -3.82
CA THR A 16 19.70 10.12 -3.86
C THR A 16 18.18 10.31 -3.86
N ALA A 17 17.71 11.41 -3.27
CA ALA A 17 16.31 11.82 -3.36
C ALA A 17 16.19 12.95 -4.37
N ILE A 18 15.20 12.84 -5.24
CA ILE A 18 14.83 13.90 -6.19
C ILE A 18 13.38 14.29 -5.96
N LYS A 19 13.05 15.55 -6.23
CA LYS A 19 11.65 15.92 -6.44
C LYS A 19 11.17 15.24 -7.70
N ASN A 20 9.98 14.63 -7.61
CA ASN A 20 9.39 13.98 -8.76
C ASN A 20 9.16 15.04 -9.87
N PRO A 21 9.77 14.86 -11.06
CA PRO A 21 9.64 15.82 -12.14
C PRO A 21 8.31 15.69 -12.89
N HIS A 22 7.52 14.65 -12.63
CA HIS A 22 6.25 14.38 -13.29
C HIS A 22 5.07 14.59 -12.35
N ASP A 23 4.14 15.42 -12.79
CA ASP A 23 2.81 15.63 -12.19
C ASP A 23 1.93 14.37 -12.22
N GLN A 24 2.21 13.45 -13.14
CA GLN A 24 1.48 12.19 -13.31
C GLN A 24 1.78 11.13 -12.24
N PHE A 25 2.89 11.26 -11.49
CA PHE A 25 3.20 10.35 -10.38
C PHE A 25 2.84 10.99 -9.05
N TYR A 26 2.11 10.27 -8.22
CA TYR A 26 1.51 10.85 -7.01
C TYR A 26 2.50 11.16 -5.88
N ALA A 27 3.77 10.74 -5.95
CA ALA A 27 4.79 11.13 -4.97
C ALA A 27 5.45 12.46 -5.30
N SER A 28 5.65 13.29 -4.28
CA SER A 28 6.50 14.48 -4.34
C SER A 28 7.99 14.15 -4.41
N ASP A 29 8.39 13.02 -3.84
CA ASP A 29 9.78 12.65 -3.63
C ASP A 29 10.02 11.21 -4.12
N ILE A 30 11.06 11.03 -4.91
CA ILE A 30 11.49 9.73 -5.44
C ILE A 30 12.93 9.48 -5.00
N ARG A 31 13.21 8.26 -4.53
CA ARG A 31 14.58 7.82 -4.28
C ARG A 31 15.09 7.02 -5.47
N ILE A 32 16.36 7.25 -5.83
CA ILE A 32 17.07 6.50 -6.88
C ILE A 32 18.30 5.85 -6.26
N CYS A 33 18.43 4.54 -6.41
CA CYS A 33 19.58 3.80 -5.90
C CYS A 33 20.85 4.14 -6.68
N ALA A 34 21.94 4.47 -5.97
CA ALA A 34 23.22 4.73 -6.61
C ALA A 34 23.83 3.47 -7.25
N ASN A 35 23.52 2.29 -6.73
CA ASN A 35 24.13 1.02 -7.18
C ASN A 35 23.39 0.41 -8.38
N CYS A 36 22.07 0.22 -8.26
CA CYS A 36 21.28 -0.49 -9.29
C CYS A 36 20.28 0.40 -10.03
N ARG A 37 20.33 1.73 -9.78
CA ARG A 37 19.49 2.74 -10.45
C ARG A 37 17.98 2.59 -10.31
N THR A 38 17.51 1.63 -9.52
CA THR A 38 16.09 1.47 -9.18
C THR A 38 15.54 2.74 -8.56
N ALA A 39 14.39 3.20 -9.05
CA ALA A 39 13.62 4.30 -8.48
C ALA A 39 12.46 3.75 -7.64
N TRP A 40 12.11 4.41 -6.54
CA TRP A 40 10.93 4.07 -5.72
C TRP A 40 10.43 5.26 -4.93
N GLU A 41 9.15 5.22 -4.54
CA GLU A 41 8.62 6.17 -3.57
C GLU A 41 9.02 5.77 -2.14
N PRO A 42 9.71 6.65 -1.39
CA PRO A 42 10.03 6.37 0.00
C PRO A 42 8.80 6.47 0.91
N PHE A 43 8.95 5.94 2.12
CA PHE A 43 8.00 6.10 3.23
C PHE A 43 8.78 6.30 4.54
N ASP A 44 8.14 6.83 5.57
CA ASP A 44 8.72 6.92 6.91
C ASP A 44 8.50 5.59 7.67
N PRO A 45 9.53 4.96 8.25
CA PRO A 45 9.34 3.85 9.17
C PRO A 45 8.34 4.12 10.30
N ALA A 46 8.20 5.37 10.75
CA ALA A 46 7.25 5.77 11.78
C ALA A 46 5.79 5.62 11.33
N ASP A 47 5.53 5.65 10.02
CA ASP A 47 4.20 5.45 9.46
C ASP A 47 3.76 3.98 9.53
N ILE A 48 4.66 3.04 9.84
CA ILE A 48 4.36 1.61 9.88
C ILE A 48 3.54 1.26 11.12
N GLY A 49 2.49 0.43 10.94
CA GLY A 49 1.57 0.03 11.99
C GLY A 49 2.21 -0.85 13.07
N ILE A 50 3.05 -1.80 12.67
CA ILE A 50 3.78 -2.69 13.59
C ILE A 50 5.27 -2.36 13.48
N ALA A 51 5.82 -1.77 14.55
CA ALA A 51 7.23 -1.44 14.61
C ALA A 51 8.10 -2.69 14.41
N GLY A 52 9.15 -2.56 13.59
CA GLY A 52 10.04 -3.68 13.27
C GLY A 52 9.49 -4.67 12.23
N GLU A 53 8.24 -4.50 11.76
CA GLU A 53 7.66 -5.32 10.68
C GLU A 53 7.46 -4.45 9.40
N PRO A 54 8.45 -4.39 8.49
CA PRO A 54 8.42 -3.50 7.32
C PRO A 54 7.26 -3.76 6.35
N ARG A 55 6.64 -4.94 6.43
CA ARG A 55 5.52 -5.36 5.58
C ARG A 55 4.16 -5.09 6.21
N SER A 56 4.11 -4.71 7.48
CA SER A 56 2.83 -4.33 8.09
C SER A 56 2.26 -3.10 7.40
N ALA A 57 0.93 -3.04 7.33
CA ALA A 57 0.22 -1.88 6.79
C ALA A 57 0.62 -0.61 7.58
N PHE A 58 0.55 0.54 6.91
CA PHE A 58 0.76 1.83 7.59
C PHE A 58 -0.27 2.06 8.70
N ARG A 59 0.00 2.97 9.63
CA ARG A 59 -0.95 3.40 10.68
C ARG A 59 -2.17 4.05 10.05
N GLU A 60 -1.93 4.90 9.07
CA GLU A 60 -2.96 5.65 8.34
C GLU A 60 -2.79 5.45 6.82
N PRO A 61 -3.83 5.73 6.00
CA PRO A 61 -3.67 5.79 4.55
C PRO A 61 -2.52 6.74 4.16
N CYS A 62 -1.64 6.31 3.25
CA CYS A 62 -0.53 7.16 2.81
C CYS A 62 -1.03 8.42 2.08
N ASN A 63 -0.17 9.43 1.97
CA ASN A 63 -0.50 10.73 1.39
C ASN A 63 -1.05 10.67 -0.05
N ASN A 64 -0.65 9.67 -0.83
CA ASN A 64 -1.15 9.38 -2.17
C ASN A 64 -2.00 8.10 -2.25
N CYS A 65 -2.69 7.73 -1.17
CA CYS A 65 -3.53 6.55 -1.16
C CYS A 65 -4.77 6.76 -2.04
N ALA A 66 -5.04 5.83 -2.96
CA ALA A 66 -6.27 5.82 -3.77
C ALA A 66 -7.57 5.71 -2.94
N PHE A 67 -7.48 5.32 -1.67
CA PHE A 67 -8.63 5.20 -0.76
C PHE A 67 -8.78 6.42 0.16
N ARG A 68 -7.91 7.44 0.06
CA ARG A 68 -8.09 8.68 0.82
C ARG A 68 -9.26 9.47 0.24
N LYS A 69 -9.95 10.25 1.06
CA LYS A 69 -11.04 11.11 0.57
C LYS A 69 -10.53 12.07 -0.51
N GLY A 70 -11.25 12.16 -1.63
CA GLY A 70 -10.92 13.05 -2.74
C GLY A 70 -9.66 12.63 -3.51
N SER A 71 -9.32 11.33 -3.53
CA SER A 71 -8.28 10.84 -4.43
C SER A 71 -8.77 10.97 -5.89
N PRO A 72 -7.89 11.25 -6.86
CA PRO A 72 -8.28 11.31 -8.27
C PRO A 72 -8.92 10.01 -8.77
N GLU A 73 -8.50 8.87 -8.24
CA GLU A 73 -9.06 7.55 -8.55
C GLU A 73 -10.53 7.39 -8.13
N GLN A 74 -11.02 8.22 -7.22
CA GLN A 74 -12.43 8.26 -6.80
C GLN A 74 -13.27 9.23 -7.63
N ALA A 75 -12.67 9.99 -8.56
CA ALA A 75 -13.40 10.96 -9.38
C ALA A 75 -14.37 10.26 -10.35
N ASP A 76 -13.95 9.15 -10.96
CA ASP A 76 -14.84 8.27 -11.73
C ASP A 76 -15.57 7.31 -10.78
N LYS A 77 -16.82 7.66 -10.47
CA LYS A 77 -17.65 6.88 -9.54
C LYS A 77 -17.98 5.48 -10.07
N ALA A 78 -18.09 5.30 -11.38
CA ALA A 78 -18.45 4.01 -11.97
C ALA A 78 -17.27 3.04 -11.93
N GLU A 79 -16.08 3.50 -12.32
CA GLU A 79 -14.86 2.70 -12.23
C GLU A 79 -14.48 2.42 -10.77
N TRP A 80 -14.63 3.41 -9.89
CA TRP A 80 -14.40 3.22 -8.47
C TRP A 80 -15.33 2.16 -7.87
N ALA A 81 -16.63 2.16 -8.22
CA ALA A 81 -17.57 1.15 -7.79
C ALA A 81 -17.20 -0.26 -8.29
N LYS A 82 -16.79 -0.41 -9.55
CA LYS A 82 -16.29 -1.69 -10.09
C LYS A 82 -15.07 -2.19 -9.32
N LYS A 83 -14.13 -1.30 -9.01
CA LYS A 83 -12.92 -1.62 -8.24
C LYS A 83 -13.26 -2.07 -6.82
N LEU A 84 -14.13 -1.35 -6.13
CA LEU A 84 -14.62 -1.76 -4.81
C LEU A 84 -15.29 -3.14 -4.85
N TYR A 85 -16.12 -3.41 -5.86
CA TYR A 85 -16.78 -4.69 -6.03
C TYR A 85 -15.81 -5.86 -6.25
N GLN A 86 -14.74 -5.66 -7.03
CA GLN A 86 -13.68 -6.67 -7.20
C GLN A 86 -12.96 -6.97 -5.89
N LEU A 87 -12.65 -5.92 -5.13
CA LEU A 87 -11.99 -6.00 -3.82
C LEU A 87 -12.90 -6.67 -2.77
N GLU A 88 -14.20 -6.37 -2.80
CA GLU A 88 -15.24 -7.05 -2.02
C GLU A 88 -15.46 -8.51 -2.44
N ARG A 89 -14.69 -9.07 -3.38
CA ARG A 89 -14.73 -10.50 -3.75
C ARG A 89 -13.45 -11.24 -3.44
N GLY A 90 -12.61 -10.67 -2.58
CA GLY A 90 -11.39 -11.30 -2.09
C GLY A 90 -10.13 -10.91 -2.85
N ALA A 91 -10.22 -9.96 -3.80
CA ALA A 91 -9.01 -9.35 -4.33
C ALA A 91 -8.29 -8.55 -3.24
N SER A 92 -6.96 -8.54 -3.28
CA SER A 92 -6.11 -7.81 -2.35
C SER A 92 -5.58 -6.53 -2.98
N PHE A 93 -5.51 -5.45 -2.19
CA PHE A 93 -4.92 -4.19 -2.62
C PHE A 93 -3.66 -3.88 -1.81
N HIS A 94 -2.53 -3.69 -2.50
CA HIS A 94 -1.22 -3.47 -1.90
C HIS A 94 -0.77 -2.02 -2.08
N CYS A 95 0.07 -1.56 -1.15
CA CYS A 95 0.67 -0.24 -1.23
C CYS A 95 1.92 -0.25 -2.11
N HIS A 96 2.08 0.77 -2.95
CA HIS A 96 3.24 0.94 -3.82
C HIS A 96 4.43 1.64 -3.15
N LYS A 97 4.28 2.18 -1.93
CA LYS A 97 5.38 2.79 -1.18
C LYS A 97 6.47 1.76 -0.88
N GLY A 98 7.68 2.01 -1.35
CA GLY A 98 8.80 1.06 -1.25
C GLY A 98 8.82 -0.02 -2.34
N VAL A 99 7.93 0.06 -3.34
CA VAL A 99 7.95 -0.82 -4.52
C VAL A 99 8.73 -0.10 -5.64
N PRO A 100 9.59 -0.81 -6.40
CA PRO A 100 10.24 -0.25 -7.58
C PRO A 100 9.23 0.36 -8.56
N ILE A 101 9.54 1.55 -9.07
CA ILE A 101 8.81 2.17 -10.18
C ILE A 101 9.22 1.47 -11.48
N SER A 102 8.23 1.14 -12.31
CA SER A 102 8.43 0.49 -13.60
C SER A 102 7.38 1.02 -14.58
N PRO A 103 7.68 2.11 -15.32
CA PRO A 103 6.70 2.76 -16.21
C PRO A 103 6.16 1.83 -17.30
N ASP A 104 6.95 0.83 -17.69
CA ASP A 104 6.58 -0.15 -18.71
C ASP A 104 5.69 -1.27 -18.19
N SER A 105 5.41 -1.33 -16.87
CA SER A 105 4.49 -2.32 -16.31
C SER A 105 3.04 -1.80 -16.36
N GLU A 106 2.08 -2.73 -16.43
CA GLU A 106 0.64 -2.40 -16.49
C GLU A 106 0.19 -1.41 -15.40
N ASN A 107 0.80 -1.49 -14.21
CA ASN A 107 0.43 -0.69 -13.05
C ASN A 107 1.45 0.40 -12.72
N GLY A 108 2.49 0.60 -13.54
CA GLY A 108 3.56 1.59 -13.30
C GLY A 108 4.56 1.22 -12.20
N PHE A 109 4.44 0.03 -11.60
CA PHE A 109 5.30 -0.49 -10.54
C PHE A 109 5.72 -1.93 -10.83
N ASP A 110 6.98 -2.25 -10.54
CA ASP A 110 7.53 -3.61 -10.56
C ASP A 110 7.29 -4.22 -9.17
N TYR A 111 6.02 -4.57 -8.93
CA TYR A 111 5.68 -5.47 -7.84
C TYR A 111 6.46 -6.77 -8.06
N PRO A 112 7.14 -7.31 -7.02
CA PRO A 112 7.86 -8.58 -7.14
C PRO A 112 7.02 -9.60 -7.90
N GLU A 113 7.58 -10.27 -8.92
CA GLU A 113 6.86 -11.31 -9.70
C GLU A 113 6.19 -12.37 -8.81
N ASP A 114 6.71 -12.51 -7.59
CA ASP A 114 6.03 -13.09 -6.43
C ASP A 114 4.76 -12.34 -6.00
N GLY A 115 4.02 -11.67 -6.90
CA GLY A 115 2.70 -11.07 -6.66
C GLY A 115 1.66 -12.12 -6.25
N LYS A 116 2.04 -13.40 -6.30
CA LYS A 116 1.34 -14.57 -5.74
C LYS A 116 1.70 -14.88 -4.28
N ASN A 117 2.74 -14.28 -3.71
CA ASN A 117 3.12 -14.41 -2.31
C ASN A 117 2.74 -13.13 -1.53
N PRO A 118 1.49 -13.02 -1.04
CA PRO A 118 0.99 -11.85 -0.32
C PRO A 118 1.82 -11.50 0.91
N LEU A 119 2.65 -12.43 1.43
CA LEU A 119 3.55 -12.15 2.54
C LEU A 119 4.63 -11.14 2.17
N LYS A 120 4.96 -10.91 0.88
CA LYS A 120 6.06 -10.01 0.46
C LYS A 120 5.63 -8.56 0.23
N LEU A 121 4.33 -8.28 0.24
CA LEU A 121 3.75 -6.97 -0.05
C LEU A 121 3.10 -6.34 1.19
N ARG A 122 3.10 -5.01 1.23
CA ARG A 122 2.39 -4.26 2.28
C ARG A 122 0.92 -4.10 1.88
N LEU A 123 -0.01 -4.61 2.67
CA LEU A 123 -1.43 -4.32 2.47
C LEU A 123 -1.71 -2.82 2.63
N CYS A 124 -2.55 -2.29 1.77
CA CYS A 124 -2.90 -0.87 1.82
C CYS A 124 -3.82 -0.59 3.02
N ARG A 125 -3.43 0.33 3.92
CA ARG A 125 -4.26 0.71 5.07
C ARG A 125 -5.62 1.28 4.65
N GLY A 126 -5.66 2.09 3.60
CA GLY A 126 -6.91 2.64 3.10
C GLY A 126 -7.88 1.56 2.59
N PHE A 127 -7.36 0.54 1.91
CA PHE A 127 -8.14 -0.64 1.53
C PHE A 127 -8.65 -1.43 2.75
N LEU A 128 -7.78 -1.67 3.74
CA LEU A 128 -8.18 -2.33 5.00
C LEU A 128 -9.32 -1.58 5.67
N ASN A 129 -9.26 -0.26 5.73
CA ASN A 129 -10.31 0.58 6.32
C ASN A 129 -11.62 0.50 5.53
N ALA A 130 -11.54 0.52 4.19
CA ALA A 130 -12.71 0.56 3.32
C ALA A 130 -13.44 -0.78 3.21
N CYS A 131 -12.71 -1.89 3.06
CA CYS A 131 -13.31 -3.18 2.72
C CYS A 131 -13.29 -4.18 3.89
N VAL A 132 -12.19 -4.26 4.64
CA VAL A 132 -12.07 -5.22 5.76
C VAL A 132 -12.82 -4.69 6.99
N GLY A 133 -12.66 -3.41 7.33
CA GLY A 133 -13.36 -2.80 8.46
C GLY A 133 -14.89 -2.79 8.29
N LYS A 134 -15.39 -2.63 7.06
CA LYS A 134 -16.83 -2.74 6.74
C LYS A 134 -17.34 -4.16 7.01
N ARG A 135 -16.68 -5.17 6.44
CA ARG A 135 -17.04 -6.59 6.66
C ARG A 135 -16.94 -7.02 8.12
N MET A 136 -15.92 -6.56 8.86
CA MET A 136 -15.80 -6.87 10.28
C MET A 136 -16.94 -6.25 11.09
N ARG A 137 -17.42 -5.05 10.75
CA ARG A 137 -18.59 -4.45 11.40
C ARG A 137 -19.90 -5.16 11.03
N GLU A 138 -20.07 -5.53 9.76
CA GLU A 138 -21.24 -6.29 9.29
C GLU A 138 -21.30 -7.66 9.97
N HIS A 139 -20.19 -8.40 10.02
CA HIS A 139 -20.13 -9.69 10.72
C HIS A 139 -20.18 -9.57 12.25
N ALA A 140 -19.63 -8.50 12.85
CA ALA A 140 -19.76 -8.27 14.29
C ALA A 140 -21.20 -7.92 14.71
N ALA A 141 -22.01 -7.37 13.79
CA ALA A 141 -23.45 -7.17 14.02
C ALA A 141 -24.24 -8.49 13.95
N ASP A 142 -23.70 -9.50 13.24
CA ASP A 142 -24.30 -10.84 13.11
C ASP A 142 -23.77 -11.85 14.14
N VAL A 143 -22.75 -11.50 14.92
CA VAL A 143 -22.30 -12.29 16.07
C VAL A 143 -23.25 -11.97 17.23
N PRO A 144 -24.09 -12.91 17.70
CA PRO A 144 -24.85 -12.70 18.92
C PRO A 144 -23.87 -12.29 20.01
N ALA A 145 -24.21 -11.29 20.83
CA ALA A 145 -23.42 -10.98 22.01
C ALA A 145 -23.41 -12.24 22.90
N GLU A 146 -22.38 -13.07 22.79
CA GLU A 146 -22.34 -14.31 23.55
C GLU A 146 -21.98 -14.04 25.02
N PRO A 147 -22.66 -14.72 25.95
CA PRO A 147 -22.57 -14.51 27.38
C PRO A 147 -21.37 -15.28 27.92
N TRP A 148 -20.16 -14.80 27.68
CA TRP A 148 -19.01 -15.30 28.43
C TRP A 148 -19.05 -14.68 29.82
N SER A 149 -19.85 -15.27 30.70
CA SER A 149 -19.63 -15.15 32.15
C SER A 149 -18.38 -15.97 32.47
N ASP A 150 -17.35 -15.29 32.98
CA ASP A 150 -16.22 -15.95 33.60
C ASP A 150 -16.72 -16.71 34.84
N GLU A 151 -16.83 -18.04 34.73
CA GLU A 151 -16.82 -18.98 35.86
C GLU A 151 -15.48 -19.73 35.92
#